data_AF-A0A0A0I2H1-F1
#
_entry.id   AF-A0A0A0I2H1-F1
#
_cell.length_a   1.000
_cell.length_b   1.000
_cell.length_c   1.000
_cell.angle_alpha   90.00
_cell.angle_beta   90.00
_cell.angle_gamma   90.00
#
_symmetry.space_group_name_H-M   'P 1'
#
loop_
_entity.id
_entity.type
_entity.pdbx_description
1 polymer ?
#
loop_
_entity_poly.entity_id
_entity_poly.type
_entity_poly.pdbx_seq_one_letter_code
_entity_poly.pdbx_strand_id
1 'polypeptide(L)'
;MRKILLWLTVIMWMGLIFKFSSQPAVQSSKLSGKVTNVNVKAIEKVKPNTKFNIVEFHHMVRKNAHFFIYLVLGILTLNALRKSEVKGYKGIIFALLICVIYAISDEIHQTFVPGRTGMVKDVFIDIAGATVGILGYIIKKCFK
;
A
#
# COMPACT_ATOMS: atom_id res chain seq x y z
N MET A 1 7.67 -15.78 -22.14
CA MET A 1 7.22 -16.35 -20.85
C MET A 1 7.55 -15.46 -19.64
N ARG A 2 8.81 -15.07 -19.41
CA ARG A 2 9.22 -14.30 -18.21
C ARG A 2 8.46 -12.97 -17.99
N LYS A 3 8.11 -12.25 -19.06
CA LYS A 3 7.31 -11.00 -18.96
C LYS A 3 5.89 -11.24 -18.42
N ILE A 4 5.25 -12.34 -18.85
CA ILE A 4 3.89 -12.70 -18.45
C ILE A 4 3.86 -13.02 -16.95
N LEU A 5 4.86 -13.76 -16.46
CA LEU A 5 4.98 -14.08 -15.04
C LEU A 5 5.08 -12.81 -14.17
N LEU A 6 5.82 -11.78 -14.62
CA LEU A 6 5.94 -10.52 -13.89
C LEU A 6 4.63 -9.73 -13.86
N TRP A 7 3.91 -9.66 -14.98
CA TRP A 7 2.58 -9.04 -14.98
C TRP A 7 1.57 -9.82 -14.14
N LEU A 8 1.68 -11.16 -14.10
CA LEU A 8 0.89 -11.99 -13.19
C LEU A 8 1.20 -11.68 -11.73
N THR A 9 2.47 -11.45 -11.36
CA THR A 9 2.80 -11.01 -9.99
C THR A 9 2.22 -9.63 -9.65
N VAL A 10 2.17 -8.70 -10.61
CA VAL A 10 1.53 -7.38 -10.43
C VAL A 10 0.03 -7.56 -10.19
N ILE A 11 -0.65 -8.33 -11.05
CA ILE A 11 -2.09 -8.60 -10.93
C ILE A 11 -2.41 -9.31 -9.61
N MET A 12 -1.61 -10.29 -9.22
CA MET A 12 -1.78 -10.99 -7.94
C MET A 12 -1.62 -10.04 -6.76
N TRP A 13 -0.67 -9.10 -6.83
CA TRP A 13 -0.47 -8.09 -5.80
C TRP A 13 -1.63 -7.10 -5.74
N MET A 14 -2.16 -6.66 -6.89
CA MET A 14 -3.40 -5.87 -6.96
C MET A 14 -4.58 -6.64 -6.35
N GLY A 15 -4.75 -7.92 -6.69
CA GLY A 15 -5.80 -8.75 -6.08
C GLY A 15 -5.69 -8.83 -4.54
N LEU A 16 -4.46 -8.85 -4.01
CA LEU A 16 -4.21 -8.81 -2.58
C LEU A 16 -4.57 -7.46 -1.94
N ILE A 17 -4.25 -6.34 -2.61
CA ILE A 17 -4.67 -4.99 -2.17
C ILE A 17 -6.20 -4.91 -2.14
N PHE A 18 -6.84 -5.28 -3.24
CA PHE A 18 -8.30 -5.29 -3.36
C PHE A 18 -8.97 -6.15 -2.27
N LYS A 19 -8.38 -7.31 -1.93
CA LYS A 19 -8.88 -8.17 -0.85
C LYS A 19 -8.82 -7.46 0.50
N PHE A 20 -7.76 -6.70 0.80
CA PHE A 20 -7.66 -5.93 2.03
C PHE A 20 -8.61 -4.73 2.05
N SER A 21 -8.79 -4.07 0.91
CA SER A 21 -9.68 -2.91 0.77
C SER A 21 -11.15 -3.29 0.82
N SER A 22 -11.51 -4.49 0.38
CA SER A 22 -12.87 -5.06 0.48
C SER A 22 -13.28 -5.44 1.90
N GLN A 23 -12.38 -5.40 2.88
CA GLN A 23 -12.71 -5.75 4.27
C GLN A 23 -13.48 -4.61 4.96
N PRO A 24 -14.64 -4.90 5.58
CA PRO A 24 -15.38 -3.92 6.38
C PRO A 24 -14.50 -3.26 7.44
N ALA A 25 -14.79 -2.01 7.78
CA ALA A 25 -13.95 -1.22 8.68
C ALA A 25 -13.71 -1.90 10.04
N VAL A 26 -14.71 -2.61 10.58
CA VAL A 26 -14.60 -3.37 11.84
C VAL A 26 -13.64 -4.55 11.74
N GLN A 27 -13.56 -5.21 10.59
CA GLN A 27 -12.66 -6.34 10.39
C GLN A 27 -11.23 -5.86 10.11
N SER A 28 -11.09 -4.79 9.32
CA SER A 28 -9.81 -4.13 9.07
C SER A 28 -9.20 -3.55 10.35
N SER A 29 -10.00 -2.87 11.18
CA SER A 29 -9.56 -2.33 12.45
C SER A 29 -9.17 -3.43 13.45
N LYS A 30 -9.82 -4.60 13.43
CA LYS A 30 -9.39 -5.78 14.20
C LYS A 30 -8.06 -6.36 13.71
N LEU A 31 -7.81 -6.39 12.40
CA LEU A 31 -6.56 -6.91 11.84
C LEU A 31 -5.37 -6.03 12.24
N SER A 32 -5.49 -4.72 12.02
CA SER A 32 -4.53 -3.74 12.54
C SER A 32 -4.48 -3.80 14.07
N GLY A 33 -5.63 -3.98 14.72
CA GLY A 33 -5.79 -4.06 16.15
C GLY A 33 -5.06 -5.21 16.83
N LYS A 34 -4.88 -6.35 16.16
CA LYS A 34 -4.01 -7.43 16.67
C LYS A 34 -2.54 -6.99 16.77
N VAL A 35 -2.00 -6.31 15.75
CA VAL A 35 -0.64 -5.73 15.78
C VAL A 35 -0.54 -4.64 16.84
N THR A 36 -1.63 -3.90 17.02
CA THR A 36 -1.73 -2.81 17.97
C THR A 36 -1.77 -3.32 19.41
N ASN A 37 -2.55 -4.36 19.71
CA ASN A 37 -2.72 -4.95 21.05
C ASN A 37 -1.44 -5.62 21.58
N VAL A 38 -0.58 -6.17 20.71
CA VAL A 38 0.74 -6.69 21.13
C VAL A 38 1.61 -5.54 21.66
N ASN A 39 1.54 -4.37 21.02
CA ASN A 39 2.27 -3.18 21.45
C ASN A 39 1.61 -2.46 22.63
N VAL A 40 0.27 -2.38 22.68
CA VAL A 40 -0.47 -1.77 23.81
C VAL A 40 -0.25 -2.56 25.10
N LYS A 41 -0.25 -3.91 25.07
CA LYS A 41 0.10 -4.72 26.25
C LYS A 41 1.53 -4.51 26.73
N ALA A 42 2.47 -4.25 25.81
CA ALA A 42 3.84 -3.91 26.17
C ALA A 42 3.95 -2.50 26.76
N ILE A 43 3.16 -1.54 26.27
CA ILE A 43 3.15 -0.14 26.71
C ILE A 43 2.37 0.05 28.03
N GLU A 44 1.24 -0.63 28.23
CA GLU A 44 0.51 -0.65 29.51
C GLU A 44 1.36 -1.21 30.65
N LYS A 45 2.26 -2.15 30.35
CA LYS A 45 3.23 -2.69 31.31
C LYS A 45 4.30 -1.68 31.73
N VAL A 46 4.48 -0.60 30.95
CA VAL A 46 5.51 0.43 31.16
C VAL A 46 4.91 1.75 31.67
N LYS A 47 3.66 2.11 31.31
CA LYS A 47 2.93 3.29 31.82
C LYS A 47 1.42 3.04 31.95
N PRO A 48 0.91 2.78 33.17
CA PRO A 48 -0.52 2.64 33.41
C PRO A 48 -1.13 4.05 33.63
N ASN A 49 -1.61 4.71 32.56
CA ASN A 49 -2.57 5.85 32.54
C ASN A 49 -2.43 6.81 31.34
N THR A 50 -1.65 6.49 30.32
CA THR A 50 -1.69 7.30 29.09
C THR A 50 -3.01 7.04 28.33
N LYS A 51 -3.82 8.09 28.17
CA LYS A 51 -4.93 8.15 27.19
C LYS A 51 -4.37 8.12 25.77
N PHE A 52 -3.75 7.01 25.38
CA PHE A 52 -3.43 6.78 23.97
C PHE A 52 -4.74 6.64 23.22
N ASN A 53 -4.95 7.48 22.21
CA ASN A 53 -6.11 7.38 21.36
C ASN A 53 -5.91 6.17 20.44
N ILE A 54 -6.27 4.98 20.95
CA ILE A 54 -6.09 3.68 20.28
C ILE A 54 -6.67 3.71 18.86
N VAL A 55 -7.76 4.45 18.67
CA VAL A 55 -8.41 4.70 17.38
C VAL A 55 -7.46 5.39 16.39
N GLU A 56 -6.80 6.47 16.80
CA GLU A 56 -5.85 7.22 15.95
C GLU A 56 -4.62 6.39 15.60
N PHE A 57 -4.12 5.61 16.57
CA PHE A 57 -2.99 4.71 16.34
C PHE A 57 -3.35 3.58 15.35
N HIS A 58 -4.55 2.99 15.44
CA HIS A 58 -5.04 2.04 14.42
C HIS A 58 -5.10 2.67 13.03
N HIS A 59 -5.60 3.90 12.92
CA HIS A 59 -5.65 4.61 11.65
C HIS A 59 -4.24 4.85 11.08
N MET A 60 -3.26 5.18 11.92
CA MET A 60 -1.87 5.38 11.50
C MET A 60 -1.22 4.08 11.02
N VAL A 61 -1.40 2.97 11.76
CA VAL A 61 -0.89 1.65 11.35
C VAL A 61 -1.48 1.24 10.01
N ARG A 62 -2.78 1.45 9.79
CA ARG A 62 -3.45 1.14 8.52
C ARG A 62 -2.88 1.97 7.38
N LYS A 63 -2.70 3.28 7.57
CA LYS A 63 -2.12 4.19 6.56
C LYS A 63 -0.70 3.79 6.17
N ASN A 64 0.12 3.41 7.15
CA ASN A 64 1.46 2.90 6.88
C ASN A 64 1.44 1.58 6.10
N ALA A 65 0.51 0.67 6.40
CA ALA A 65 0.36 -0.57 5.64
C ALA A 65 0.05 -0.31 4.16
N HIS A 66 -0.85 0.65 3.89
CA HIS A 66 -1.18 1.12 2.55
C HIS A 66 0.04 1.70 1.82
N PHE A 67 0.81 2.58 2.49
CA PHE A 67 2.09 3.07 1.94
C PHE A 67 3.04 1.93 1.51
N PHE A 68 3.27 0.93 2.37
CA PHE A 68 4.18 -0.17 2.07
C PHE A 68 3.64 -1.10 0.97
N ILE A 69 2.32 -1.32 0.90
CA ILE A 69 1.74 -2.19 -0.13
C ILE A 69 1.84 -1.57 -1.52
N TYR A 70 1.65 -0.25 -1.63
CA TYR A 70 1.85 0.49 -2.86
C TYR A 70 3.33 0.67 -3.21
N LEU A 71 4.23 0.75 -2.22
CA LEU A 71 5.68 0.68 -2.45
C LEU A 71 6.06 -0.59 -3.20
N VAL A 72 5.59 -1.75 -2.73
CA VAL A 72 5.84 -3.03 -3.40
C VAL A 72 5.19 -3.05 -4.79
N LEU A 73 3.96 -2.53 -4.93
CA LEU A 73 3.28 -2.43 -6.23
C LEU A 73 4.10 -1.59 -7.23
N GLY A 74 4.67 -0.46 -6.80
CA GLY A 74 5.51 0.40 -7.63
C GLY A 74 6.78 -0.31 -8.12
N ILE A 75 7.45 -1.06 -7.25
CA ILE A 75 8.62 -1.90 -7.59
C ILE A 75 8.23 -2.95 -8.65
N LEU A 76 7.15 -3.71 -8.40
CA LEU A 76 6.72 -4.79 -9.27
C LEU A 76 6.31 -4.25 -10.66
N THR A 77 5.54 -3.16 -10.68
CA THR A 77 5.05 -2.54 -11.92
C THR A 77 6.20 -2.01 -12.76
N LEU A 78 7.16 -1.29 -12.16
CA LEU A 78 8.32 -0.81 -12.89
C LEU A 78 9.20 -1.96 -13.39
N ASN A 79 9.39 -3.01 -12.59
CA ASN A 79 10.14 -4.20 -13.03
C ASN A 79 9.45 -4.87 -14.24
N ALA A 80 8.13 -5.04 -14.20
CA ALA A 80 7.35 -5.61 -15.29
C ALA A 80 7.46 -4.75 -16.57
N LEU A 81 7.29 -3.43 -16.46
CA LEU A 81 7.43 -2.49 -17.58
C LEU A 81 8.82 -2.53 -18.22
N ARG A 82 9.88 -2.54 -17.39
CA ARG A 82 11.26 -2.61 -17.88
C ARG A 82 11.56 -3.90 -18.62
N LYS A 83 10.96 -5.01 -18.20
CA LYS A 83 11.07 -6.32 -18.86
C LYS A 83 10.17 -6.44 -20.08
N SER A 84 9.15 -5.59 -20.20
CA SER A 84 8.37 -5.35 -21.42
C SER A 84 8.98 -4.27 -22.32
N GLU A 85 10.28 -3.98 -22.17
CA GLU A 85 11.06 -3.05 -23.01
C GLU A 85 10.68 -1.55 -22.89
N VAL A 86 9.80 -1.21 -21.96
CA VAL A 86 9.48 0.19 -21.64
C VAL A 86 10.58 0.76 -20.73
N LYS A 87 11.55 1.43 -21.33
CA LYS A 87 12.76 1.96 -20.66
C LYS A 87 12.70 3.48 -20.46
N GLY A 88 13.79 4.05 -19.93
CA GLY A 88 13.94 5.47 -19.63
C GLY A 88 12.87 6.04 -18.68
N TYR A 89 12.57 7.32 -18.87
CA TYR A 89 11.54 8.07 -18.12
C TYR A 89 10.12 7.56 -18.42
N LYS A 90 9.87 7.06 -19.64
CA LYS A 90 8.56 6.51 -20.04
C LYS A 90 8.11 5.38 -19.11
N GLY A 91 9.01 4.47 -18.75
CA GLY A 91 8.69 3.39 -17.81
C GLY A 91 8.35 3.88 -16.40
N ILE A 92 8.93 4.99 -15.97
CA ILE A 92 8.65 5.61 -14.66
C ILE A 92 7.25 6.23 -14.69
N ILE A 93 6.96 7.01 -15.75
CA ILE A 93 5.65 7.65 -15.93
C ILE A 93 4.54 6.60 -15.99
N PHE A 94 4.69 5.55 -16.80
CA PHE A 94 3.68 4.50 -16.88
C PHE A 94 3.52 3.72 -15.57
N ALA A 95 4.60 3.45 -14.85
CA ALA A 95 4.51 2.80 -13.54
C ALA A 95 3.73 3.66 -12.54
N LEU A 96 4.03 4.96 -12.47
CA LEU A 96 3.31 5.90 -11.63
C LEU A 96 1.84 6.01 -12.04
N LEU A 97 1.53 6.15 -13.33
CA LEU A 97 0.16 6.23 -13.83
C LEU A 97 -0.66 5.00 -13.45
N ILE A 98 -0.11 3.79 -13.61
CA ILE A 98 -0.78 2.55 -13.22
C ILE A 98 -1.06 2.56 -11.71
N CYS A 99 -0.08 2.93 -10.88
CA CYS A 99 -0.25 2.97 -9.43
C CYS A 99 -1.26 4.04 -8.99
N VAL A 100 -1.26 5.22 -9.61
CA VAL A 100 -2.18 6.32 -9.34
C VAL A 100 -3.62 5.92 -9.70
N ILE A 101 -3.83 5.41 -10.92
CA ILE A 101 -5.15 4.95 -11.37
C ILE A 101 -5.66 3.86 -10.42
N TYR A 102 -4.79 2.95 -10.01
CA TYR A 102 -5.15 1.89 -9.10
C TYR A 102 -5.46 2.38 -7.68
N ALA A 103 -4.69 3.34 -7.14
CA ALA A 103 -4.96 3.98 -5.85
C ALA A 103 -6.32 4.70 -5.84
N ILE A 104 -6.62 5.47 -6.89
CA ILE A 104 -7.92 6.13 -7.05
C ILE A 104 -9.04 5.10 -7.12
N SER A 105 -8.85 4.02 -7.90
CA SER A 105 -9.85 2.96 -8.04
C SER A 105 -10.10 2.23 -6.72
N ASP A 106 -9.04 1.99 -5.93
CA ASP A 106 -9.15 1.35 -4.62
C ASP A 106 -9.92 2.21 -3.63
N GLU A 107 -9.65 3.53 -3.59
CA GLU A 107 -10.33 4.44 -2.68
C GLU A 107 -11.81 4.62 -3.04
N ILE A 108 -12.13 4.64 -4.35
CA ILE A 108 -13.50 4.60 -4.85
C ILE A 108 -14.16 3.29 -4.42
N HIS A 109 -13.50 2.15 -4.59
CA HIS A 109 -14.02 0.84 -4.15
C HIS A 109 -14.30 0.83 -2.64
N GLN A 110 -13.40 1.37 -1.82
CA GLN A 110 -13.58 1.48 -0.38
C GLN A 110 -14.83 2.29 -0.01
N THR A 111 -15.27 3.26 -0.81
CA THR A 111 -16.52 4.00 -0.53
C THR A 111 -17.78 3.13 -0.59
N PHE A 112 -17.73 2.01 -1.30
CA PHE A 112 -18.82 1.02 -1.36
C PHE A 112 -18.74 -0.04 -0.24
N VAL A 113 -17.68 -0.03 0.56
CA VAL A 113 -17.48 -1.01 1.64
C VAL A 113 -18.09 -0.48 2.95
N PRO A 114 -18.93 -1.27 3.65
CA PRO A 114 -19.58 -0.82 4.89
C PRO A 114 -18.59 -0.31 5.95
N GLY A 115 -18.85 0.92 6.43
CA GLY A 115 -18.08 1.59 7.48
C GLY A 115 -16.73 2.16 7.03
N ARG A 116 -16.39 2.09 5.73
CA ARG A 116 -15.21 2.73 5.16
C ARG A 116 -15.60 4.09 4.57
N THR A 117 -14.68 5.04 4.64
CA THR A 117 -14.82 6.36 4.03
C THR A 117 -13.63 6.59 3.12
N GLY A 118 -13.89 6.89 1.85
CA GLY A 118 -12.85 7.31 0.92
C GLY A 118 -12.27 8.66 1.33
N MET A 119 -10.96 8.77 1.44
CA MET A 119 -10.21 9.98 1.72
C MET A 119 -9.16 10.22 0.64
N VAL A 120 -9.18 11.40 0.03
CA VAL A 120 -8.15 11.82 -0.94
C VAL A 120 -6.74 11.75 -0.33
N LYS A 121 -6.62 11.98 0.99
CA LYS A 121 -5.36 11.83 1.72
C LYS A 121 -4.77 10.41 1.62
N ASP A 122 -5.61 9.37 1.59
CA ASP A 122 -5.14 7.99 1.53
C ASP A 122 -4.58 7.68 0.12
N VAL A 123 -5.20 8.22 -0.94
CA VAL A 123 -4.64 8.19 -2.31
C VAL A 123 -3.24 8.81 -2.37
N PHE A 124 -3.01 9.96 -1.71
CA PHE A 124 -1.68 10.56 -1.68
C PHE A 124 -0.64 9.71 -0.96
N ILE A 125 -1.03 9.00 0.10
CA ILE A 125 -0.14 8.07 0.82
C ILE A 125 0.25 6.89 -0.07
N ASP A 126 -0.72 6.35 -0.81
CA ASP A 126 -0.48 5.25 -1.76
C ASP A 126 0.45 5.69 -2.91
N ILE A 127 0.22 6.88 -3.47
CA ILE A 127 1.08 7.47 -4.50
C ILE A 127 2.50 7.69 -3.96
N ALA A 128 2.64 8.19 -2.73
CA ALA A 128 3.94 8.37 -2.10
C ALA A 128 4.67 7.02 -1.93
N GLY A 129 3.97 5.99 -1.48
CA GLY A 129 4.49 4.62 -1.38
C GLY A 129 5.01 4.11 -2.72
N ALA A 130 4.17 4.15 -3.75
CA ALA A 130 4.54 3.73 -5.10
C ALA A 130 5.74 4.49 -5.66
N THR A 131 5.80 5.80 -5.43
CA THR A 131 6.93 6.66 -5.85
C THR A 131 8.23 6.24 -5.18
N VAL A 132 8.22 6.01 -3.86
CA VAL A 132 9.38 5.52 -3.11
C VAL A 132 9.83 4.15 -3.62
N GLY A 133 8.89 3.25 -3.91
CA GLY A 133 9.20 1.94 -4.49
C GLY A 133 9.88 2.04 -5.86
N ILE A 134 9.37 2.90 -6.73
CA ILE A 134 9.91 3.17 -8.05
C ILE A 134 11.34 3.74 -7.95
N LEU A 135 11.54 4.75 -7.10
CA LEU A 135 12.86 5.35 -6.87
C LEU A 135 13.86 4.33 -6.31
N GLY A 136 13.45 3.55 -5.30
CA GLY A 136 14.28 2.50 -4.71
C GLY A 136 14.71 1.45 -5.74
N TYR A 137 13.81 1.06 -6.65
CA TYR A 137 14.15 0.14 -7.75
C TYR A 137 15.17 0.74 -8.73
N ILE A 138 15.04 2.03 -9.07
CA ILE A 138 15.99 2.73 -9.95
C ILE A 138 17.37 2.80 -9.30
N ILE A 139 17.42 3.26 -8.04
CA ILE A 139 18.66 3.40 -7.27
C ILE A 139 19.39 2.06 -7.20
N LYS A 140 18.70 0.97 -6.83
CA LYS A 140 19.28 -0.38 -6.78
C LYS A 140 19.92 -0.82 -8.10
N LYS A 141 19.38 -0.35 -9.23
CA LYS A 141 19.91 -0.67 -10.55
C LYS A 141 21.08 0.24 -10.97
N CYS A 142 21.17 1.46 -10.46
CA CYS A 142 22.33 2.32 -10.70
C CYS A 142 23.60 1.82 -9.97
N PHE A 143 23.43 1.12 -8.84
CA PHE A 143 24.54 0.56 -8.04
C PHE A 143 24.99 -0.84 -8.47
N LYS A 144 24.46 -1.40 -9.56
CA LYS A 144 24.74 -2.75 -10.03
C LYS A 144 25.12 -2.76 -11.50
#